data_AF-A0A956HFT8-F1
#
_entry.id   AF-A0A956HFT8-F1
#
_cell.length_a   1.000
_cell.length_b   1.000
_cell.length_c   1.000
_cell.angle_alpha   90.00
_cell.angle_beta   90.00
_cell.angle_gamma   90.00
#
_symmetry.space_group_name_H-M   'P 1'
#
loop_
_entity.id
_entity.type
_entity.pdbx_description
1 polymer ?
#
loop_
_entity_poly.entity_id
_entity_poly.type
_entity_poly.pdbx_seq_one_letter_code
_entity_poly.pdbx_strand_id
1 'polypeptide(L)'
;VVPVPVVLRQRDVKVLPASIFERVDALAAPRLVEYWEQDPCRFAKKFGDEEGNYRDFTAVVDLVPTASRDRSVTVEAAFTVGEYEIVILSAEDSLGLDAWLRGNGYKIPAGAAEALRPYVHQGMKFFVAKVDVDKVKRDAGGRVTLSPLRFHYDSPIFSLPVRLGLLNSAGAQDLIIHVLSREGRYQVANYENVTIPTNLDVRDPVRHDFGRFYAALFDQVLAEHPHAVVTEYAWSAASCDPCPVEPLDIHELTTLGLDVLPSLRRWFARPRSSFEASAISSRMVLTRMHARYRAERLGEDLVFQTATPIFGGRETYGRAGRVERGAQSSAGANNFFQARYVIRHAWEGPIECKAPLRGSWGAPPGGVAPPLPSASAKALAFAERGAPLDAYLAESTIAAHADLLRKRPVEPPKADDEPAPFADTRGCRVDGSGARDRAALALLLLTALRRRKAGDA
;
A
#
# COMPACT_ATOMS: atom_id res chain seq x y z
N VAL A 1 3.84 -10.11 -17.42
CA VAL A 1 4.65 -11.24 -16.92
C VAL A 1 4.97 -10.98 -15.45
N VAL A 2 4.87 -11.99 -14.59
CA VAL A 2 5.12 -11.87 -13.15
C VAL A 2 6.11 -12.97 -12.73
N PRO A 3 7.25 -12.63 -12.09
CA PRO A 3 8.13 -13.63 -11.47
C PRO A 3 7.42 -14.32 -10.29
N VAL A 4 7.53 -15.63 -10.18
CA VAL A 4 6.99 -16.43 -9.07
C VAL A 4 8.01 -17.48 -8.62
N PRO A 5 8.16 -17.78 -7.31
CA PRO A 5 9.23 -18.64 -6.81
C PRO A 5 9.00 -20.14 -7.08
N VAL A 6 7.79 -20.53 -7.50
CA VAL A 6 7.39 -21.92 -7.72
C VAL A 6 6.60 -22.09 -9.01
N VAL A 7 6.46 -23.34 -9.43
CA VAL A 7 5.53 -23.73 -10.51
C VAL A 7 4.09 -23.62 -10.03
N LEU A 8 3.35 -22.70 -10.63
CA LEU A 8 1.89 -22.61 -10.48
C LEU A 8 1.20 -23.61 -11.41
N ARG A 9 0.16 -24.29 -10.92
CA ARG A 9 -0.69 -25.20 -11.71
C ARG A 9 -2.04 -24.53 -11.96
N GLN A 10 -2.81 -25.03 -12.92
CA GLN A 10 -4.14 -24.48 -13.25
C GLN A 10 -5.05 -24.28 -12.03
N ARG A 11 -5.13 -25.28 -11.13
CA ARG A 11 -5.93 -25.22 -9.90
C ARG A 11 -5.48 -24.11 -8.91
N ASP A 12 -4.23 -23.66 -9.04
CA ASP A 12 -3.62 -22.71 -8.10
C ASP A 12 -3.94 -21.25 -8.50
N VAL A 13 -4.56 -21.05 -9.68
CA VAL A 13 -4.86 -19.78 -10.35
C VAL A 13 -6.35 -19.67 -10.68
N LYS A 14 -7.00 -18.54 -10.36
CA LYS A 14 -8.40 -18.23 -10.69
C LYS A 14 -8.60 -16.74 -10.95
N VAL A 15 -9.54 -16.38 -11.83
CA VAL A 15 -10.05 -14.99 -11.89
C VAL A 15 -11.06 -14.76 -10.76
N LEU A 16 -11.14 -13.51 -10.27
CA LEU A 16 -12.11 -13.07 -9.28
C LEU A 16 -13.10 -12.06 -9.89
N PRO A 17 -14.32 -11.89 -9.32
CA PRO A 17 -15.22 -10.80 -9.72
C PRO A 17 -14.60 -9.45 -9.41
N ALA A 18 -14.64 -8.48 -10.34
CA ALA A 18 -14.05 -7.15 -10.12
C ALA A 18 -14.59 -6.44 -8.87
N SER A 19 -15.86 -6.66 -8.53
CA SER A 19 -16.52 -6.10 -7.34
C SER A 19 -15.85 -6.46 -6.00
N ILE A 20 -15.08 -7.56 -5.91
CA ILE A 20 -14.34 -7.86 -4.67
C ILE A 20 -13.22 -6.85 -4.42
N PHE A 21 -12.59 -6.32 -5.48
CA PHE A 21 -11.60 -5.26 -5.36
C PHE A 21 -12.26 -3.92 -5.07
N GLU A 22 -13.43 -3.64 -5.64
CA GLU A 22 -14.23 -2.45 -5.32
C GLU A 22 -14.67 -2.43 -3.85
N ARG A 23 -15.01 -3.59 -3.26
CA ARG A 23 -15.35 -3.75 -1.84
C ARG A 23 -14.15 -3.51 -0.92
N VAL A 24 -12.99 -4.10 -1.23
CA VAL A 24 -11.74 -3.89 -0.47
C VAL A 24 -11.27 -2.43 -0.57
N ASP A 25 -11.29 -1.85 -1.78
CA ASP A 25 -10.93 -0.46 -2.02
C ASP A 25 -11.88 0.49 -1.27
N ALA A 26 -13.20 0.34 -1.42
CA ALA A 26 -14.17 1.20 -0.73
C ALA A 26 -14.11 1.11 0.80
N LEU A 27 -13.75 -0.05 1.36
CA LEU A 27 -13.56 -0.20 2.80
C LEU A 27 -12.29 0.51 3.29
N ALA A 28 -11.16 0.35 2.61
CA ALA A 28 -9.86 0.84 3.08
C ALA A 28 -9.43 2.20 2.50
N ALA A 29 -10.12 2.73 1.50
CA ALA A 29 -9.80 4.01 0.88
C ALA A 29 -9.90 5.18 1.88
N PRO A 30 -9.13 6.27 1.65
CA PRO A 30 -9.26 7.52 2.40
C PRO A 30 -10.69 8.07 2.40
N ARG A 31 -11.09 8.68 3.52
CA ARG A 31 -12.49 8.99 3.83
C ARG A 31 -12.69 10.47 4.14
N LEU A 32 -13.72 11.06 3.57
CA LEU A 32 -14.23 12.38 3.94
C LEU A 32 -15.44 12.19 4.86
N VAL A 33 -15.42 12.83 6.02
CA VAL A 33 -16.54 12.88 6.96
C VAL A 33 -16.95 14.33 7.22
N GLU A 34 -18.18 14.51 7.68
CA GLU A 34 -18.75 15.81 7.98
C GLU A 34 -19.24 15.82 9.42
N TYR A 35 -18.95 16.89 10.16
CA TYR A 35 -19.52 17.12 11.48
C TYR A 35 -20.10 18.51 11.60
N TRP A 36 -21.27 18.58 12.24
CA TRP A 36 -21.92 19.83 12.63
C TRP A 36 -21.63 20.10 14.09
N GLU A 37 -21.32 21.35 14.41
CA GLU A 37 -21.31 21.81 15.77
C GLU A 37 -22.73 21.66 16.34
N GLN A 38 -22.82 20.96 17.46
CA GLN A 38 -24.08 20.75 18.16
C GLN A 38 -24.51 22.04 18.84
N ASP A 39 -25.82 22.21 19.09
CA ASP A 39 -26.36 23.29 19.92
C ASP A 39 -25.48 23.48 21.19
N PRO A 40 -24.77 24.63 21.33
CA PRO A 40 -23.87 24.87 22.45
C PRO A 40 -24.56 24.86 23.83
N CYS A 41 -25.90 24.85 23.86
CA CYS A 41 -26.72 24.77 25.06
C CYS A 41 -27.21 23.33 25.39
N ARG A 42 -26.92 22.35 24.52
CA ARG A 42 -27.47 20.97 24.59
C ARG A 42 -27.19 20.23 25.90
N PHE A 43 -25.96 20.32 26.43
CA PHE A 43 -25.51 19.52 27.59
C PHE A 43 -26.08 19.96 28.94
N ALA A 44 -26.93 20.99 28.98
CA ALA A 44 -27.71 21.34 30.17
C ALA A 44 -28.82 20.31 30.52
N LYS A 45 -28.99 19.23 29.74
CA LYS A 45 -30.06 18.23 29.91
C LYS A 45 -29.55 16.79 29.69
N LYS A 46 -29.80 15.93 30.68
CA LYS A 46 -29.57 14.46 30.76
C LYS A 46 -28.13 13.97 31.00
N PHE A 47 -27.92 13.41 32.19
CA PHE A 47 -27.24 12.13 32.41
C PHE A 47 -28.30 11.10 32.85
N GLY A 48 -28.01 9.81 32.79
CA GLY A 48 -28.98 8.73 33.02
C GLY A 48 -28.62 7.52 32.17
N ASP A 49 -28.14 6.48 32.85
CA ASP A 49 -27.24 5.48 32.29
C ASP A 49 -27.84 4.07 32.42
N GLU A 50 -27.58 3.16 31.47
CA GLU A 50 -27.82 1.71 31.65
C GLU A 50 -27.03 0.89 30.62
N GLU A 51 -26.44 -0.23 31.06
CA GLU A 51 -25.69 -1.19 30.21
C GLU A 51 -26.34 -2.59 30.25
N GLY A 52 -26.29 -3.33 29.13
CA GLY A 52 -26.80 -4.70 29.01
C GLY A 52 -25.70 -5.71 28.66
N ASN A 53 -25.76 -6.92 29.24
CA ASN A 53 -24.72 -7.94 29.14
C ASN A 53 -25.28 -9.28 28.59
N TYR A 54 -24.43 -10.13 27.98
CA TYR A 54 -24.84 -11.35 27.26
C TYR A 54 -23.94 -12.57 27.59
N ARG A 55 -24.39 -13.81 27.33
CA ARG A 55 -23.66 -15.06 27.65
C ARG A 55 -23.63 -16.07 26.48
N ASP A 56 -22.79 -17.09 26.62
CA ASP A 56 -22.17 -17.95 25.58
C ASP A 56 -22.66 -19.42 25.58
N PHE A 57 -22.35 -20.21 24.52
CA PHE A 57 -21.70 -21.55 24.55
C PHE A 57 -21.58 -22.22 23.14
N THR A 58 -20.48 -22.96 22.84
CA THR A 58 -20.12 -23.64 21.54
C THR A 58 -19.27 -24.93 21.76
N ALA A 59 -18.82 -25.80 20.82
CA ALA A 59 -18.82 -25.89 19.33
C ALA A 59 -19.21 -27.34 18.83
N VAL A 60 -18.56 -28.18 17.97
CA VAL A 60 -17.25 -28.27 17.22
C VAL A 60 -17.50 -28.88 15.79
N VAL A 61 -16.82 -29.82 15.08
CA VAL A 61 -15.64 -30.75 15.16
C VAL A 61 -15.15 -31.10 13.72
N ASP A 62 -13.84 -31.24 13.42
CA ASP A 62 -13.24 -31.34 12.04
C ASP A 62 -13.11 -32.83 11.49
N LEU A 63 -12.34 -33.34 10.47
CA LEU A 63 -11.04 -32.99 9.79
C LEU A 63 -10.66 -34.01 8.61
N VAL A 64 -9.65 -33.70 7.75
CA VAL A 64 -8.76 -34.51 6.79
C VAL A 64 -9.29 -35.19 5.48
N PRO A 65 -8.50 -35.33 4.34
CA PRO A 65 -7.02 -35.49 4.20
C PRO A 65 -6.22 -34.61 3.16
N THR A 66 -5.57 -35.17 2.10
CA THR A 66 -4.40 -34.62 1.32
C THR A 66 -4.09 -35.29 -0.06
N ALA A 67 -3.46 -34.61 -1.06
CA ALA A 67 -2.84 -35.20 -2.29
C ALA A 67 -1.81 -34.28 -3.08
N SER A 68 -0.81 -34.84 -3.82
CA SER A 68 0.20 -34.16 -4.71
C SER A 68 1.03 -35.18 -5.59
N ARG A 69 2.03 -34.94 -6.48
CA ARG A 69 2.83 -33.79 -7.06
C ARG A 69 3.63 -34.23 -8.35
N ASP A 70 3.89 -33.40 -9.40
CA ASP A 70 5.24 -32.96 -9.98
C ASP A 70 5.62 -33.63 -11.36
N ARG A 71 6.55 -33.18 -12.27
CA ARG A 71 7.54 -32.04 -12.34
C ARG A 71 8.06 -31.69 -13.78
N SER A 72 8.70 -30.51 -13.96
CA SER A 72 9.83 -30.14 -14.88
C SER A 72 9.54 -29.27 -16.13
N VAL A 73 10.56 -28.53 -16.61
CA VAL A 73 10.51 -27.40 -17.58
C VAL A 73 10.99 -27.83 -18.99
N THR A 74 10.24 -27.79 -20.09
CA THR A 74 8.78 -27.63 -20.33
C THR A 74 8.13 -26.26 -20.09
N VAL A 75 7.05 -26.04 -20.83
CA VAL A 75 5.87 -25.30 -20.35
C VAL A 75 5.37 -26.02 -19.09
N GLU A 76 5.76 -25.54 -17.89
CA GLU A 76 5.47 -26.22 -16.61
C GLU A 76 3.96 -26.31 -16.33
N ALA A 77 3.21 -25.36 -16.88
CA ALA A 77 1.77 -25.47 -17.15
C ALA A 77 1.36 -24.45 -18.22
N ALA A 78 0.40 -24.79 -19.08
CA ALA A 78 -0.36 -23.83 -19.87
C ALA A 78 -1.86 -24.15 -19.81
N PHE A 79 -2.68 -23.13 -19.65
CA PHE A 79 -4.13 -23.26 -19.42
C PHE A 79 -4.82 -21.90 -19.58
N THR A 80 -6.12 -21.91 -19.92
CA THR A 80 -6.94 -20.68 -19.99
C THR A 80 -7.68 -20.45 -18.68
N VAL A 81 -7.76 -19.19 -18.23
CA VAL A 81 -8.62 -18.76 -17.12
C VAL A 81 -9.26 -17.42 -17.48
N GLY A 82 -10.59 -17.37 -17.61
CA GLY A 82 -11.29 -16.15 -18.04
C GLY A 82 -10.83 -15.67 -19.42
N GLU A 83 -10.47 -14.40 -19.51
CA GLU A 83 -9.89 -13.73 -20.69
C GLU A 83 -8.37 -13.95 -20.86
N TYR A 84 -7.75 -14.84 -20.07
CA TYR A 84 -6.30 -15.03 -20.06
C TYR A 84 -5.85 -16.40 -20.57
N GLU A 85 -4.92 -16.41 -21.52
CA GLU A 85 -4.05 -17.55 -21.79
C GLU A 85 -2.86 -17.49 -20.83
N ILE A 86 -2.75 -18.47 -19.92
CA ILE A 86 -1.66 -18.56 -18.95
C ILE A 86 -0.60 -19.55 -19.46
N VAL A 87 0.67 -19.14 -19.41
CA VAL A 87 1.84 -19.99 -19.62
C VAL A 87 2.82 -19.78 -18.46
N ILE A 88 3.22 -20.87 -17.81
CA ILE A 88 4.25 -20.87 -16.77
C ILE A 88 5.56 -21.31 -17.40
N LEU A 89 6.49 -20.37 -17.51
CA LEU A 89 7.82 -20.59 -18.06
C LEU A 89 8.86 -20.76 -16.94
N SER A 90 9.98 -21.39 -17.28
CA SER A 90 11.26 -21.12 -16.63
C SER A 90 12.33 -20.97 -17.69
N ALA A 91 13.31 -20.15 -17.40
CA ALA A 91 14.40 -19.84 -18.29
C ALA A 91 15.72 -19.98 -17.53
N GLU A 92 16.73 -20.56 -18.18
CA GLU A 92 18.10 -20.66 -17.67
C GLU A 92 18.88 -19.36 -17.92
N ASP A 93 18.44 -18.55 -18.90
CA ASP A 93 18.93 -17.19 -19.16
C ASP A 93 17.79 -16.20 -19.49
N SER A 94 18.02 -14.96 -19.07
CA SER A 94 17.20 -13.76 -19.27
C SER A 94 17.05 -13.30 -20.73
N LEU A 95 18.07 -13.45 -21.58
CA LEU A 95 17.97 -13.09 -23.00
C LEU A 95 17.13 -14.13 -23.74
N GLY A 96 17.26 -15.42 -23.38
CA GLY A 96 16.37 -16.49 -23.86
C GLY A 96 14.88 -16.23 -23.54
N LEU A 97 14.57 -15.74 -22.34
CA LEU A 97 13.21 -15.35 -21.95
C LEU A 97 12.69 -14.15 -22.75
N ASP A 98 13.48 -13.08 -22.88
CA ASP A 98 13.12 -11.89 -23.64
C ASP A 98 12.90 -12.22 -25.14
N ALA A 99 13.78 -13.03 -25.73
CA ALA A 99 13.65 -13.53 -27.10
C ALA A 99 12.40 -14.39 -27.30
N TRP A 100 12.07 -15.29 -26.36
CA TRP A 100 10.83 -16.08 -26.44
C TRP A 100 9.59 -15.19 -26.38
N LEU A 101 9.57 -14.20 -25.48
CA LEU A 101 8.45 -13.27 -25.35
C LEU A 101 8.27 -12.41 -26.62
N ARG A 102 9.35 -11.86 -27.19
CA ARG A 102 9.26 -11.10 -28.45
C ARG A 102 8.83 -12.00 -29.62
N GLY A 103 9.38 -13.22 -29.71
CA GLY A 103 9.00 -14.20 -30.73
C GLY A 103 7.54 -14.65 -30.66
N ASN A 104 6.93 -14.66 -29.48
CA ASN A 104 5.50 -14.95 -29.27
C ASN A 104 4.61 -13.69 -29.30
N GLY A 105 5.12 -12.56 -29.83
CA GLY A 105 4.35 -11.34 -30.07
C GLY A 105 4.05 -10.49 -28.84
N TYR A 106 4.66 -10.76 -27.69
CA TYR A 106 4.50 -9.92 -26.51
C TYR A 106 5.24 -8.58 -26.68
N LYS A 107 4.55 -7.47 -26.38
CA LYS A 107 5.18 -6.15 -26.29
C LYS A 107 5.96 -6.06 -24.98
N ILE A 108 7.29 -6.16 -25.08
CA ILE A 108 8.24 -6.11 -23.95
C ILE A 108 9.08 -4.83 -24.08
N PRO A 109 9.26 -4.02 -23.02
CA PRO A 109 10.02 -2.78 -23.09
C PRO A 109 11.52 -3.02 -23.32
N ALA A 110 12.27 -1.94 -23.55
CA ALA A 110 13.72 -1.96 -23.47
C ALA A 110 14.16 -2.23 -22.00
N GLY A 111 15.35 -2.80 -21.80
CA GLY A 111 15.87 -3.12 -20.46
C GLY A 111 15.17 -4.29 -19.74
N ALA A 112 14.12 -4.88 -20.31
CA ALA A 112 13.37 -5.95 -19.65
C ALA A 112 14.22 -7.18 -19.27
N ALA A 113 15.12 -7.62 -20.16
CA ALA A 113 16.06 -8.71 -19.84
C ALA A 113 16.93 -8.39 -18.62
N GLU A 114 17.42 -7.15 -18.51
CA GLU A 114 18.23 -6.68 -17.37
C GLU A 114 17.43 -6.65 -16.05
N ALA A 115 16.18 -6.19 -16.09
CA ALA A 115 15.29 -6.23 -14.92
C ALA A 115 14.80 -7.63 -14.55
N LEU A 116 14.77 -8.57 -15.50
CA LEU A 116 14.35 -9.97 -15.27
C LEU A 116 15.51 -10.88 -14.82
N ARG A 117 16.75 -10.56 -15.21
CA ARG A 117 17.98 -11.29 -14.88
C ARG A 117 18.16 -11.62 -13.38
N PRO A 118 17.85 -10.74 -12.40
CA PRO A 118 17.89 -11.11 -10.98
C PRO A 118 16.99 -12.29 -10.62
N TYR A 119 15.77 -12.36 -11.18
CA TYR A 119 14.84 -13.47 -10.92
C TYR A 119 15.30 -14.77 -11.59
N VAL A 120 15.92 -14.67 -12.77
CA VAL A 120 16.54 -15.82 -13.46
C VAL A 120 17.68 -16.40 -12.63
N HIS A 121 18.58 -15.55 -12.11
CA HIS A 121 19.65 -16.00 -11.21
C HIS A 121 19.12 -16.58 -9.87
N GLN A 122 17.92 -16.18 -9.44
CA GLN A 122 17.22 -16.77 -8.29
C GLN A 122 16.44 -18.07 -8.65
N GLY A 123 16.50 -18.53 -9.89
CA GLY A 123 15.83 -19.76 -10.36
C GLY A 123 14.30 -19.65 -10.49
N MET A 124 13.75 -18.43 -10.42
CA MET A 124 12.31 -18.18 -10.41
C MET A 124 11.63 -18.59 -11.72
N LYS A 125 10.33 -18.84 -11.62
CA LYS A 125 9.43 -19.13 -12.75
C LYS A 125 8.75 -17.84 -13.20
N PHE A 126 8.26 -17.80 -14.43
CA PHE A 126 7.62 -16.62 -15.01
C PHE A 126 6.17 -16.95 -15.36
N PHE A 127 5.25 -16.38 -14.60
CA PHE A 127 3.82 -16.39 -14.88
C PHE A 127 3.54 -15.40 -16.02
N VAL A 128 3.30 -15.93 -17.22
CA VAL A 128 2.92 -15.15 -18.40
C VAL A 128 1.41 -15.27 -18.56
N ALA A 129 0.70 -14.15 -18.43
CA ALA A 129 -0.71 -14.04 -18.78
C ALA A 129 -0.83 -13.19 -20.04
N LYS A 130 -1.31 -13.79 -21.13
CA LYS A 130 -1.66 -13.11 -22.38
C LYS A 130 -3.16 -12.82 -22.38
N VAL A 131 -3.52 -11.58 -22.69
CA VAL A 131 -4.91 -11.12 -22.70
C VAL A 131 -5.54 -11.40 -24.06
N ASP A 132 -6.67 -12.09 -24.05
CA ASP A 132 -7.56 -12.22 -25.20
C ASP A 132 -8.41 -10.95 -25.34
N VAL A 133 -8.06 -10.11 -26.32
CA VAL A 133 -8.67 -8.79 -26.54
C VAL A 133 -10.13 -8.85 -27.01
N ASP A 134 -10.61 -10.01 -27.47
CA ASP A 134 -12.01 -10.19 -27.89
C ASP A 134 -12.91 -10.58 -26.70
N LYS A 135 -12.31 -10.94 -25.55
CA LYS A 135 -13.01 -11.31 -24.31
C LYS A 135 -13.01 -10.22 -23.23
N VAL A 136 -12.21 -9.16 -23.38
CA VAL A 136 -12.12 -8.09 -22.37
C VAL A 136 -13.38 -7.23 -22.33
N LYS A 137 -13.66 -6.67 -21.15
CA LYS A 137 -14.73 -5.67 -20.99
C LYS A 137 -14.16 -4.27 -21.18
N ARG A 138 -15.05 -3.30 -21.39
CA ARG A 138 -14.71 -1.87 -21.36
C ARG A 138 -15.59 -1.13 -20.37
N ASP A 139 -15.03 -0.13 -19.71
CA ASP A 139 -15.78 0.80 -18.87
C ASP A 139 -16.54 1.86 -19.70
N ALA A 140 -17.30 2.72 -19.02
CA ALA A 140 -18.03 3.82 -19.66
C ALA A 140 -17.11 4.89 -20.30
N GLY A 141 -15.81 4.91 -19.97
CA GLY A 141 -14.78 5.72 -20.62
C GLY A 141 -14.08 5.00 -21.77
N GLY A 142 -14.53 3.80 -22.16
CA GLY A 142 -13.96 2.99 -23.23
C GLY A 142 -12.63 2.29 -22.87
N ARG A 143 -12.12 2.45 -21.64
CA ARG A 143 -10.88 1.81 -21.18
C ARG A 143 -11.13 0.32 -20.99
N VAL A 144 -10.11 -0.49 -21.29
CA VAL A 144 -10.18 -1.94 -21.12
C VAL A 144 -10.14 -2.30 -19.63
N THR A 145 -11.12 -3.06 -19.17
CA THR A 145 -11.22 -3.62 -17.82
C THR A 145 -10.90 -5.11 -17.87
N LEU A 146 -10.01 -5.56 -16.99
CA LEU A 146 -9.57 -6.95 -16.90
C LEU A 146 -9.98 -7.58 -15.57
N SER A 147 -10.40 -8.84 -15.59
CA SER A 147 -10.85 -9.58 -14.41
C SER A 147 -9.66 -9.89 -13.47
N PRO A 148 -9.69 -9.50 -12.18
CA PRO A 148 -8.54 -9.67 -11.30
C PRO A 148 -8.04 -11.13 -11.21
N LEU A 149 -6.78 -11.36 -11.57
CA LEU A 149 -6.12 -12.66 -11.43
C LEU A 149 -5.67 -12.88 -9.98
N ARG A 150 -6.10 -13.99 -9.39
CA ARG A 150 -5.60 -14.51 -8.12
C ARG A 150 -4.81 -15.80 -8.38
N PHE A 151 -3.59 -15.86 -7.87
CA PHE A 151 -2.79 -17.08 -7.75
C PHE A 151 -2.29 -17.22 -6.30
N HIS A 152 -1.76 -18.39 -5.94
CA HIS A 152 -1.18 -18.61 -4.61
C HIS A 152 0.02 -19.56 -4.63
N TYR A 153 0.96 -19.34 -3.72
CA TYR A 153 2.12 -20.21 -3.49
C TYR A 153 2.64 -20.06 -2.06
N ASP A 154 3.32 -21.08 -1.55
CA ASP A 154 4.13 -20.98 -0.34
C ASP A 154 5.50 -20.35 -0.68
N SER A 155 5.99 -19.44 0.17
CA SER A 155 7.30 -18.80 0.04
C SER A 155 7.85 -18.41 1.42
N PRO A 156 9.16 -18.55 1.70
CA PRO A 156 9.77 -18.04 2.94
C PRO A 156 9.90 -16.50 2.96
N ILE A 157 9.77 -15.84 1.80
CA ILE A 157 9.82 -14.38 1.65
C ILE A 157 8.47 -13.93 1.07
N PHE A 158 7.76 -13.06 1.79
CA PHE A 158 6.58 -12.39 1.27
C PHE A 158 7.02 -11.11 0.55
N SER A 159 6.88 -11.07 -0.77
CA SER A 159 7.25 -9.92 -1.59
C SER A 159 6.36 -9.77 -2.83
N LEU A 160 6.28 -8.53 -3.34
CA LEU A 160 5.62 -8.20 -4.60
C LEU A 160 6.69 -7.81 -5.64
N PRO A 161 6.91 -8.63 -6.69
CA PRO A 161 7.85 -8.29 -7.75
C PRO A 161 7.26 -7.20 -8.66
N VAL A 162 7.85 -6.01 -8.63
CA VAL A 162 7.35 -4.81 -9.34
C VAL A 162 8.24 -4.36 -10.49
N ARG A 163 9.52 -4.77 -10.56
CA ARG A 163 10.53 -4.20 -11.49
C ARG A 163 10.10 -4.15 -12.96
N LEU A 164 9.45 -5.20 -13.47
CA LEU A 164 8.96 -5.21 -14.85
C LEU A 164 7.76 -4.27 -15.06
N GLY A 165 6.94 -4.02 -14.02
CA GLY A 165 5.90 -2.99 -14.04
C GLY A 165 6.50 -1.60 -14.19
N LEU A 166 7.56 -1.29 -13.42
CA LEU A 166 8.27 0.01 -13.48
C LEU A 166 8.72 0.34 -14.92
N LEU A 167 9.32 -0.62 -15.63
CA LEU A 167 9.78 -0.47 -17.02
C LEU A 167 8.66 -0.30 -18.06
N ASN A 168 7.41 -0.62 -17.71
CA ASN A 168 6.26 -0.41 -18.61
C ASN A 168 5.52 0.91 -18.31
N SER A 169 6.00 1.72 -17.35
CA SER A 169 5.39 3.00 -17.03
C SER A 169 5.76 4.08 -18.04
N ALA A 170 4.75 4.76 -18.59
CA ALA A 170 4.91 5.96 -19.42
C ALA A 170 5.12 7.25 -18.60
N GLY A 171 5.55 7.14 -17.33
CA GLY A 171 5.72 8.26 -16.41
C GLY A 171 5.61 7.83 -14.95
N ALA A 172 4.87 8.60 -14.15
CA ALA A 172 4.59 8.25 -12.75
C ALA A 172 3.33 7.37 -12.60
N GLN A 173 3.46 6.24 -11.90
CA GLN A 173 2.39 5.30 -11.63
C GLN A 173 2.17 5.10 -10.12
N ASP A 174 0.90 4.96 -9.74
CA ASP A 174 0.45 4.68 -8.38
C ASP A 174 0.16 3.19 -8.20
N LEU A 175 0.62 2.64 -7.08
CA LEU A 175 0.46 1.24 -6.69
C LEU A 175 -0.24 1.17 -5.33
N ILE A 176 -1.51 0.74 -5.35
CA ILE A 176 -2.30 0.45 -4.16
C ILE A 176 -2.13 -1.03 -3.80
N ILE A 177 -1.73 -1.30 -2.55
CA ILE A 177 -1.43 -2.63 -2.03
C ILE A 177 -2.34 -2.90 -0.84
N HIS A 178 -3.13 -3.97 -0.94
CA HIS A 178 -3.96 -4.46 0.16
C HIS A 178 -3.38 -5.76 0.71
N VAL A 179 -3.01 -5.77 1.99
CA VAL A 179 -2.54 -6.97 2.69
C VAL A 179 -3.58 -7.38 3.72
N LEU A 180 -4.07 -8.62 3.61
CA LEU A 180 -4.93 -9.29 4.58
C LEU A 180 -4.13 -10.35 5.34
N SER A 181 -3.97 -10.21 6.65
CA SER A 181 -3.25 -11.19 7.47
C SER A 181 -3.84 -11.37 8.86
N ARG A 182 -3.53 -12.50 9.49
CA ARG A 182 -3.87 -12.83 10.88
C ARG A 182 -2.81 -12.41 11.90
N GLU A 183 -1.65 -11.97 11.42
CA GLU A 183 -0.46 -11.68 12.26
C GLU A 183 -0.38 -10.21 12.69
N GLY A 184 -1.25 -9.35 12.14
CA GLY A 184 -1.25 -7.91 12.35
C GLY A 184 -1.20 -7.16 11.03
N ARG A 185 -0.85 -5.87 11.09
CA ARG A 185 -0.59 -5.07 9.88
C ARG A 185 0.80 -5.38 9.32
N TYR A 186 1.00 -5.03 8.05
CA TYR A 186 2.30 -5.15 7.39
C TYR A 186 2.87 -3.77 7.06
N GLN A 187 4.15 -3.77 6.69
CA GLN A 187 4.88 -2.63 6.12
C GLN A 187 5.98 -3.17 5.20
N VAL A 188 6.60 -2.34 4.38
CA VAL A 188 7.66 -2.76 3.46
C VAL A 188 9.02 -2.73 4.17
N ALA A 189 9.79 -3.82 4.12
CA ALA A 189 11.02 -3.99 4.88
C ALA A 189 12.23 -3.23 4.31
N ASN A 190 12.26 -3.02 3.00
CA ASN A 190 13.37 -2.41 2.26
C ASN A 190 13.10 -0.97 1.78
N TYR A 191 12.05 -0.31 2.29
CA TYR A 191 11.70 1.08 1.98
C TYR A 191 11.38 1.85 3.26
N GLU A 192 11.44 3.19 3.20
CA GLU A 192 10.87 4.03 4.25
C GLU A 192 9.35 3.79 4.32
N ASN A 193 8.78 3.75 5.53
CA ASN A 193 7.33 3.63 5.72
C ASN A 193 6.84 4.81 6.52
N VAL A 194 5.88 5.53 5.95
CA VAL A 194 5.20 6.66 6.61
C VAL A 194 3.70 6.37 6.68
N THR A 195 2.98 7.13 7.51
CA THR A 195 1.52 7.06 7.58
C THR A 195 0.95 8.39 7.12
N ILE A 196 -0.06 8.37 6.25
CA ILE A 196 -0.66 9.61 5.75
C ILE A 196 -1.19 10.45 6.92
N PRO A 197 -1.00 11.79 6.91
CA PRO A 197 -1.66 12.69 7.87
C PRO A 197 -3.17 12.48 7.85
N THR A 198 -3.82 12.57 9.01
CA THR A 198 -5.24 12.24 9.21
C THR A 198 -5.89 13.23 10.19
N ASN A 199 -7.22 13.25 10.29
CA ASN A 199 -8.02 14.27 10.99
C ASN A 199 -7.57 15.72 10.68
N LEU A 200 -7.29 16.01 9.40
CA LEU A 200 -7.14 17.38 8.93
C LEU A 200 -8.53 17.96 8.68
N ASP A 201 -8.80 19.16 9.22
CA ASP A 201 -10.01 19.91 8.87
C ASP A 201 -9.80 20.52 7.48
N VAL A 202 -10.77 20.33 6.58
CA VAL A 202 -10.75 20.74 5.17
C VAL A 202 -11.94 21.62 4.83
N ARG A 203 -11.84 22.39 3.75
CA ARG A 203 -12.88 23.31 3.27
C ARG A 203 -14.02 22.53 2.59
N ASP A 204 -15.25 23.02 2.70
CA ASP A 204 -16.43 22.35 2.12
C ASP A 204 -16.31 21.93 0.63
N PRO A 205 -15.70 22.70 -0.29
CA PRO A 205 -15.52 22.28 -1.69
C PRO A 205 -14.76 20.94 -1.88
N VAL A 206 -13.99 20.49 -0.88
CA VAL A 206 -13.36 19.16 -0.88
C VAL A 206 -14.38 18.03 -0.97
N ARG A 207 -15.66 18.27 -0.64
CA ARG A 207 -16.81 17.40 -0.96
C ARG A 207 -16.83 16.93 -2.41
N HIS A 208 -16.46 17.80 -3.34
CA HIS A 208 -16.46 17.52 -4.78
C HIS A 208 -15.06 17.24 -5.32
N ASP A 209 -14.03 17.87 -4.74
CA ASP A 209 -12.63 17.74 -5.15
C ASP A 209 -11.81 16.71 -4.34
N PHE A 210 -12.47 15.79 -3.61
CA PHE A 210 -11.81 14.95 -2.60
C PHE A 210 -10.59 14.15 -3.13
N GLY A 211 -10.67 13.65 -4.36
CA GLY A 211 -9.56 12.98 -5.03
C GLY A 211 -8.37 13.90 -5.32
N ARG A 212 -8.62 15.14 -5.76
CA ARG A 212 -7.57 16.15 -6.03
C ARG A 212 -6.90 16.60 -4.72
N PHE A 213 -7.68 16.83 -3.67
CA PHE A 213 -7.17 17.11 -2.33
C PHE A 213 -6.26 15.99 -1.84
N TYR A 214 -6.72 14.74 -1.91
CA TYR A 214 -5.93 13.61 -1.40
C TYR A 214 -4.65 13.42 -2.20
N ALA A 215 -4.71 13.57 -3.53
CA ALA A 215 -3.54 13.48 -4.38
C ALA A 215 -2.50 14.58 -4.06
N ALA A 216 -2.94 15.82 -3.77
CA ALA A 216 -2.07 16.90 -3.31
C ALA A 216 -1.44 16.63 -1.93
N LEU A 217 -2.19 16.07 -0.97
CA LEU A 217 -1.66 15.67 0.34
C LEU A 217 -0.62 14.54 0.21
N PHE A 218 -0.89 13.57 -0.65
CA PHE A 218 0.01 12.45 -0.92
C PHE A 218 1.29 12.89 -1.64
N ASP A 219 1.20 13.77 -2.64
CA ASP A 219 2.37 14.33 -3.32
C ASP A 219 3.21 15.21 -2.37
N GLN A 220 2.60 15.94 -1.42
CA GLN A 220 3.33 16.64 -0.35
C GLN A 220 4.11 15.66 0.53
N VAL A 221 3.48 14.57 0.99
CA VAL A 221 4.15 13.54 1.81
C VAL A 221 5.33 12.91 1.08
N LEU A 222 5.25 12.68 -0.24
CA LEU A 222 6.37 12.16 -1.02
C LEU A 222 7.46 13.22 -1.36
N ALA A 223 7.13 14.52 -1.32
CA ALA A 223 8.13 15.60 -1.37
C ALA A 223 8.88 15.76 -0.03
N GLU A 224 8.26 15.33 1.07
CA GLU A 224 8.89 15.26 2.39
C GLU A 224 9.67 13.96 2.59
N HIS A 225 9.13 12.82 2.15
CA HIS A 225 9.68 11.46 2.26
C HIS A 225 9.76 10.76 0.88
N PRO A 226 10.77 11.09 0.04
CA PRO A 226 10.91 10.49 -1.28
C PRO A 226 11.05 8.97 -1.23
N HIS A 227 10.26 8.27 -2.06
CA HIS A 227 10.17 6.80 -2.15
C HIS A 227 9.53 6.09 -0.94
N ALA A 228 9.02 6.81 0.05
CA ALA A 228 8.33 6.17 1.16
C ALA A 228 7.04 5.47 0.73
N VAL A 229 6.76 4.32 1.32
CA VAL A 229 5.50 3.59 1.18
C VAL A 229 4.54 4.13 2.23
N VAL A 230 3.44 4.73 1.78
CA VAL A 230 2.48 5.42 2.65
C VAL A 230 1.40 4.44 3.10
N THR A 231 1.26 4.23 4.41
CA THR A 231 0.12 3.49 4.98
C THR A 231 -1.11 4.42 5.07
N GLU A 232 -2.21 4.01 4.46
CA GLU A 232 -3.49 4.75 4.42
C GLU A 232 -4.55 4.15 5.36
N TYR A 233 -4.46 2.85 5.65
CA TYR A 233 -5.42 2.12 6.50
C TYR A 233 -4.74 0.94 7.20
N ALA A 234 -5.07 0.72 8.46
CA ALA A 234 -4.76 -0.51 9.19
C ALA A 234 -5.84 -0.77 10.25
N TRP A 235 -6.73 -1.72 9.95
CA TRP A 235 -7.84 -2.10 10.84
C TRP A 235 -8.17 -3.59 10.68
N SER A 236 -8.96 -4.15 11.59
CA SER A 236 -9.67 -5.42 11.30
C SER A 236 -10.48 -5.32 9.98
N ALA A 237 -10.52 -6.39 9.19
CA ALA A 237 -11.25 -6.42 7.93
C ALA A 237 -12.78 -6.51 8.12
N ALA A 238 -13.22 -7.01 9.29
CA ALA A 238 -14.63 -7.23 9.63
C ALA A 238 -15.20 -6.19 10.62
N SER A 239 -14.56 -5.02 10.76
CA SER A 239 -15.10 -3.87 11.49
C SER A 239 -14.47 -2.56 11.01
N CYS A 240 -15.12 -1.44 11.31
CA CYS A 240 -14.61 -0.08 11.09
C CYS A 240 -15.42 0.89 11.98
N ASP A 241 -14.89 2.10 12.21
CA ASP A 241 -15.59 3.17 12.92
C ASP A 241 -15.15 4.56 12.40
N PRO A 242 -16.00 5.30 11.65
CA PRO A 242 -17.24 4.83 11.01
C PRO A 242 -16.96 3.81 9.88
N CYS A 243 -18.00 3.29 9.24
CA CYS A 243 -17.87 2.42 8.07
C CYS A 243 -18.43 3.11 6.79
N PRO A 244 -17.64 3.25 5.70
CA PRO A 244 -18.12 3.83 4.43
C PRO A 244 -18.89 2.81 3.57
N VAL A 245 -18.67 1.52 3.85
CA VAL A 245 -19.40 0.35 3.35
C VAL A 245 -19.39 -0.68 4.48
N GLU A 246 -20.31 -1.66 4.44
CA GLU A 246 -20.26 -2.81 5.35
C GLU A 246 -18.87 -3.47 5.34
N PRO A 247 -18.33 -3.93 6.48
CA PRO A 247 -17.05 -4.65 6.53
C PRO A 247 -17.02 -5.91 5.64
N LEU A 248 -15.83 -6.50 5.44
CA LEU A 248 -15.71 -7.71 4.63
C LEU A 248 -16.27 -8.93 5.37
N ASP A 249 -17.11 -9.69 4.69
CA ASP A 249 -17.63 -10.96 5.22
C ASP A 249 -16.66 -12.15 4.99
N ILE A 250 -17.02 -13.32 5.53
CA ILE A 250 -16.20 -14.52 5.42
C ILE A 250 -16.09 -15.07 3.98
N HIS A 251 -17.11 -14.90 3.15
CA HIS A 251 -17.15 -15.33 1.75
C HIS A 251 -16.28 -14.40 0.89
N GLU A 252 -16.28 -13.10 1.18
CA GLU A 252 -15.39 -12.12 0.59
C GLU A 252 -13.91 -12.41 0.91
N LEU A 253 -13.59 -12.63 2.18
CA LEU A 253 -12.25 -13.02 2.62
C LEU A 253 -11.82 -14.36 2.00
N THR A 254 -12.73 -15.33 1.90
CA THR A 254 -12.52 -16.62 1.20
C THR A 254 -12.24 -16.42 -0.29
N THR A 255 -12.95 -15.50 -0.95
CA THR A 255 -12.72 -15.14 -2.35
C THR A 255 -11.32 -14.55 -2.54
N LEU A 256 -10.87 -13.71 -1.60
CA LEU A 256 -9.57 -13.03 -1.64
C LEU A 256 -8.38 -13.94 -1.34
N GLY A 257 -8.51 -14.93 -0.44
CA GLY A 257 -7.38 -15.81 -0.09
C GLY A 257 -7.56 -16.78 1.07
N LEU A 258 -8.62 -16.65 1.86
CA LEU A 258 -8.72 -17.35 3.15
C LEU A 258 -8.78 -18.89 3.01
N ASP A 259 -9.36 -19.39 1.92
CA ASP A 259 -9.49 -20.81 1.54
C ASP A 259 -8.15 -21.55 1.41
N VAL A 260 -7.07 -20.87 1.03
CA VAL A 260 -5.77 -21.51 0.74
C VAL A 260 -4.75 -21.35 1.87
N LEU A 261 -5.05 -20.61 2.94
CA LEU A 261 -4.12 -20.45 4.07
C LEU A 261 -3.92 -21.78 4.81
N PRO A 262 -2.69 -22.32 4.92
CA PRO A 262 -2.45 -23.61 5.58
C PRO A 262 -2.95 -23.66 7.03
N SER A 263 -2.87 -22.54 7.75
CA SER A 263 -3.36 -22.39 9.13
C SER A 263 -4.89 -22.44 9.25
N LEU A 264 -5.62 -22.31 8.13
CA LEU A 264 -7.09 -22.37 8.06
C LEU A 264 -7.60 -23.58 7.25
N ARG A 265 -6.73 -24.46 6.75
CA ARG A 265 -7.15 -25.66 6.00
C ARG A 265 -8.05 -26.60 6.81
N ARG A 266 -7.92 -26.60 8.15
CA ARG A 266 -8.86 -27.27 9.07
C ARG A 266 -10.17 -26.52 9.23
N TRP A 267 -10.14 -25.19 9.16
CA TRP A 267 -11.32 -24.35 9.26
C TRP A 267 -12.31 -24.65 8.12
N PHE A 268 -11.83 -24.60 6.87
CA PHE A 268 -12.60 -24.89 5.67
C PHE A 268 -12.95 -26.38 5.46
N ALA A 269 -12.45 -27.30 6.30
CA ALA A 269 -12.73 -28.74 6.16
C ALA A 269 -14.15 -29.16 6.59
N ARG A 270 -14.97 -28.23 7.10
CA ARG A 270 -16.36 -28.49 7.50
C ARG A 270 -17.24 -27.23 7.45
N PRO A 271 -18.58 -27.37 7.48
CA PRO A 271 -19.47 -26.26 7.80
C PRO A 271 -19.13 -25.60 9.14
N ARG A 272 -19.41 -24.30 9.23
CA ARG A 272 -19.06 -23.42 10.35
C ARG A 272 -20.28 -22.62 10.77
N SER A 273 -20.43 -22.33 12.06
CA SER A 273 -21.45 -21.40 12.51
C SER A 273 -21.10 -19.96 12.11
N SER A 274 -22.10 -19.07 12.06
CA SER A 274 -21.90 -17.63 11.86
C SER A 274 -20.93 -17.02 12.88
N PHE A 275 -20.98 -17.51 14.13
CA PHE A 275 -20.04 -17.13 15.18
C PHE A 275 -18.60 -17.57 14.88
N GLU A 276 -18.38 -18.81 14.44
CA GLU A 276 -17.04 -19.28 14.03
C GLU A 276 -16.48 -18.49 12.84
N ALA A 277 -17.33 -18.04 11.92
CA ALA A 277 -16.95 -17.20 10.79
C ALA A 277 -16.59 -15.77 11.20
N SER A 278 -17.39 -15.15 12.07
CA SER A 278 -17.10 -13.83 12.64
C SER A 278 -15.80 -13.84 13.47
N ALA A 279 -15.56 -14.89 14.25
CA ALA A 279 -14.34 -15.07 15.06
C ALA A 279 -13.05 -15.29 14.26
N ILE A 280 -13.13 -15.53 12.95
CA ILE A 280 -11.98 -15.49 12.02
C ILE A 280 -11.90 -14.15 11.31
N SER A 281 -13.02 -13.66 10.77
CA SER A 281 -13.08 -12.42 9.99
C SER A 281 -12.60 -11.20 10.81
N SER A 282 -12.99 -11.13 12.08
CA SER A 282 -12.53 -10.13 13.05
C SER A 282 -11.01 -10.14 13.31
N ARG A 283 -10.35 -11.30 13.16
CA ARG A 283 -8.90 -11.50 13.35
C ARG A 283 -8.08 -11.22 12.10
N MET A 284 -8.71 -11.02 10.94
CA MET A 284 -8.01 -10.53 9.75
C MET A 284 -7.77 -9.04 9.90
N VAL A 285 -6.52 -8.58 9.80
CA VAL A 285 -6.17 -7.17 9.65
C VAL A 285 -6.00 -6.87 8.17
N LEU A 286 -6.73 -5.86 7.69
CA LEU A 286 -6.57 -5.25 6.38
C LEU A 286 -5.62 -4.05 6.51
N THR A 287 -4.49 -4.11 5.81
CA THR A 287 -3.56 -2.99 5.65
C THR A 287 -3.67 -2.46 4.22
N ARG A 288 -3.80 -1.14 4.06
CA ARG A 288 -3.67 -0.45 2.77
C ARG A 288 -2.40 0.37 2.75
N MET A 289 -1.57 0.12 1.76
CA MET A 289 -0.35 0.86 1.46
C MET A 289 -0.41 1.43 0.05
N HIS A 290 0.19 2.58 -0.16
CA HIS A 290 0.24 3.30 -1.43
C HIS A 290 1.69 3.73 -1.69
N ALA A 291 2.22 3.31 -2.84
CA ALA A 291 3.54 3.71 -3.33
C ALA A 291 3.40 4.35 -4.72
N ARG A 292 4.26 5.30 -5.05
CA ARG A 292 4.28 5.97 -6.36
C ARG A 292 5.68 5.93 -6.95
N TYR A 293 5.80 5.41 -8.16
CA TYR A 293 7.09 5.11 -8.81
C TYR A 293 7.18 5.68 -10.23
N ARG A 294 8.39 5.63 -10.81
CA ARG A 294 8.67 6.00 -12.21
C ARG A 294 9.68 5.02 -12.83
N ALA A 295 9.84 5.03 -14.16
CA ALA A 295 10.70 4.08 -14.87
C ALA A 295 12.19 4.38 -14.69
N GLU A 296 12.55 5.66 -14.58
CA GLU A 296 13.93 6.18 -14.50
C GLU A 296 14.72 5.69 -13.28
N ARG A 297 14.03 5.12 -12.27
CA ARG A 297 14.64 4.48 -11.11
C ARG A 297 14.01 3.10 -10.90
N LEU A 298 14.68 2.08 -11.40
CA LEU A 298 14.41 0.67 -11.12
C LEU A 298 14.49 0.41 -9.60
N GLY A 299 13.36 0.52 -8.93
CA GLY A 299 13.21 0.19 -7.52
C GLY A 299 13.52 -1.29 -7.24
N GLU A 300 13.77 -1.58 -5.97
CA GLU A 300 13.71 -2.94 -5.48
C GLU A 300 12.28 -3.45 -5.41
N ASP A 301 12.13 -4.77 -5.46
CA ASP A 301 10.85 -5.42 -5.19
C ASP A 301 10.42 -5.21 -3.75
N LEU A 302 9.12 -5.04 -3.51
CA LEU A 302 8.62 -4.69 -2.19
C LEU A 302 8.61 -5.95 -1.31
N VAL A 303 9.52 -6.04 -0.34
CA VAL A 303 9.54 -7.12 0.65
C VAL A 303 8.64 -6.72 1.81
N PHE A 304 7.72 -7.56 2.26
CA PHE A 304 6.79 -7.23 3.35
C PHE A 304 7.18 -7.90 4.66
N GLN A 305 6.97 -7.17 5.76
CA GLN A 305 7.12 -7.66 7.13
C GLN A 305 5.93 -7.23 8.00
N THR A 306 5.63 -8.00 9.05
CA THR A 306 4.68 -7.59 10.10
C THR A 306 5.19 -6.33 10.82
N ALA A 307 4.28 -5.50 11.33
CA ALA A 307 4.66 -4.24 11.97
C ALA A 307 3.79 -3.89 13.19
N THR A 308 4.35 -3.10 14.11
CA THR A 308 3.70 -2.67 15.36
C THR A 308 2.33 -2.04 15.07
N PRO A 309 1.27 -2.43 15.82
CA PRO A 309 -0.07 -1.87 15.65
C PRO A 309 -0.11 -0.36 15.79
N ILE A 310 -0.97 0.27 14.96
CA ILE A 310 -1.17 1.72 14.93
C ILE A 310 -2.65 2.10 15.06
N PHE A 311 -2.91 3.28 15.61
CA PHE A 311 -4.24 3.88 15.68
C PHE A 311 -4.22 5.36 15.28
N GLY A 312 -5.34 5.88 14.81
CA GLY A 312 -5.49 7.29 14.41
C GLY A 312 -6.56 7.48 13.33
N GLY A 313 -7.04 8.72 13.16
CA GLY A 313 -8.16 9.02 12.27
C GLY A 313 -9.52 8.78 12.93
N ARG A 314 -9.62 8.87 14.26
CA ARG A 314 -10.85 8.67 15.04
C ARG A 314 -11.32 9.88 15.85
N GLU A 315 -10.51 10.94 15.99
CA GLU A 315 -10.73 12.06 16.93
C GLU A 315 -10.56 11.65 18.41
N THR A 316 -9.45 10.95 18.66
CA THR A 316 -8.93 10.70 20.01
C THR A 316 -8.24 11.96 20.53
N TYR A 317 -8.89 12.66 21.45
CA TYR A 317 -8.32 13.86 22.08
C TYR A 317 -7.16 13.49 23.02
N GLY A 318 -5.96 13.96 22.70
CA GLY A 318 -4.79 13.84 23.58
C GLY A 318 -4.84 14.79 24.77
N ARG A 319 -3.92 14.61 25.74
CA ARG A 319 -3.87 15.37 27.01
C ARG A 319 -3.86 16.91 26.88
N ALA A 320 -3.52 17.45 25.71
CA ALA A 320 -3.51 18.88 25.42
C ALA A 320 -4.82 19.40 24.77
N GLY A 321 -5.91 18.62 24.80
CA GLY A 321 -7.18 18.97 24.14
C GLY A 321 -7.13 18.96 22.61
N ARG A 322 -6.06 18.39 22.03
CA ARG A 322 -5.85 18.31 20.58
C ARG A 322 -6.12 16.88 20.08
N VAL A 323 -6.84 16.80 18.98
CA VAL A 323 -7.07 15.60 18.16
C VAL A 323 -5.74 15.02 17.66
N GLU A 324 -5.66 13.70 17.50
CA GLU A 324 -4.52 13.01 16.89
C GLU A 324 -4.53 13.19 15.36
N ARG A 325 -3.37 13.50 14.76
CA ARG A 325 -3.31 13.90 13.32
C ARG A 325 -2.38 13.09 12.44
N GLY A 326 -1.94 11.95 12.95
CA GLY A 326 -1.16 10.92 12.28
C GLY A 326 -1.31 9.61 13.04
N ALA A 327 -0.64 8.55 12.59
CA ALA A 327 -0.64 7.30 13.33
C ALA A 327 0.11 7.41 14.67
N GLN A 328 -0.44 6.80 15.70
CA GLN A 328 0.25 6.54 16.96
C GLN A 328 0.47 5.02 17.07
N SER A 329 1.71 4.60 17.32
CA SER A 329 2.07 3.19 17.53
C SER A 329 1.99 2.81 19.00
N SER A 330 1.42 1.66 19.33
CA SER A 330 1.46 1.12 20.70
C SER A 330 1.57 -0.40 20.70
N ALA A 331 2.54 -0.92 21.47
CA ALA A 331 2.76 -2.35 21.60
C ALA A 331 1.60 -3.00 22.41
N GLY A 332 0.99 -4.04 21.85
CA GLY A 332 -0.18 -4.70 22.44
C GLY A 332 -1.53 -3.99 22.19
N ALA A 333 -1.56 -2.87 21.46
CA ALA A 333 -2.80 -2.27 20.99
C ALA A 333 -3.37 -2.98 19.75
N ASN A 334 -4.65 -2.74 19.45
CA ASN A 334 -5.26 -3.16 18.19
C ASN A 334 -4.93 -2.16 17.06
N ASN A 335 -5.01 -2.62 15.81
CA ASN A 335 -4.93 -1.75 14.64
C ASN A 335 -6.26 -1.00 14.47
N PHE A 336 -6.23 0.32 14.60
CA PHE A 336 -7.38 1.23 14.49
C PHE A 336 -7.00 2.52 13.74
N PHE A 337 -6.30 2.39 12.61
CA PHE A 337 -5.81 3.53 11.81
C PHE A 337 -6.56 3.68 10.48
N GLN A 338 -6.95 4.91 10.16
CA GLN A 338 -7.58 5.29 8.90
C GLN A 338 -7.16 6.70 8.44
N ALA A 339 -7.03 6.88 7.13
CA ALA A 339 -6.97 8.19 6.49
C ALA A 339 -8.38 8.83 6.49
N ARG A 340 -8.60 9.84 7.33
CA ARG A 340 -9.88 10.52 7.51
C ARG A 340 -9.70 12.04 7.50
N TYR A 341 -10.58 12.75 6.80
CA TYR A 341 -10.55 14.20 6.63
C TYR A 341 -11.93 14.77 6.90
N VAL A 342 -12.00 16.00 7.41
CA VAL A 342 -13.19 16.49 8.11
C VAL A 342 -13.65 17.84 7.57
N ILE A 343 -14.87 17.92 7.04
CA ILE A 343 -15.56 19.20 6.88
C ILE A 343 -16.29 19.50 8.19
N ARG A 344 -16.08 20.70 8.75
CA ARG A 344 -16.73 21.15 9.99
C ARG A 344 -17.69 22.31 9.71
N HIS A 345 -18.96 22.10 10.04
CA HIS A 345 -20.03 23.07 9.89
C HIS A 345 -20.33 23.70 11.27
N ALA A 346 -19.92 24.94 11.49
CA ALA A 346 -20.08 25.63 12.78
C ALA A 346 -21.56 25.91 13.10
N TRP A 347 -21.90 26.17 14.37
CA TRP A 347 -23.27 26.46 14.78
C TRP A 347 -23.62 27.92 14.44
N GLU A 348 -24.42 28.07 13.38
CA GLU A 348 -24.99 29.32 12.88
C GLU A 348 -26.33 29.69 13.54
N GLY A 349 -26.92 28.77 14.30
CA GLY A 349 -28.18 29.00 15.02
C GLY A 349 -28.04 30.00 16.17
N PRO A 350 -29.17 30.43 16.78
CA PRO A 350 -29.14 31.29 17.95
C PRO A 350 -28.40 30.61 19.12
N ILE A 351 -27.86 31.43 20.03
CA ILE A 351 -27.26 30.98 21.28
C ILE A 351 -27.93 31.74 22.42
N GLU A 352 -28.79 31.04 23.15
CA GLU A 352 -29.68 31.64 24.17
C GLU A 352 -29.22 31.33 25.61
N CYS A 353 -28.32 30.36 25.79
CA CYS A 353 -27.75 30.03 27.09
C CYS A 353 -26.58 30.96 27.48
N LYS A 354 -26.49 31.26 28.78
CA LYS A 354 -25.49 32.18 29.36
C LYS A 354 -24.05 31.64 29.35
N ALA A 355 -23.85 30.34 29.08
CA ALA A 355 -22.57 29.65 29.08
C ALA A 355 -22.53 28.60 27.95
N PRO A 356 -22.35 29.02 26.68
CA PRO A 356 -22.37 28.12 25.54
C PRO A 356 -21.10 27.26 25.47
N LEU A 357 -21.27 25.96 25.27
CA LEU A 357 -20.21 24.97 25.07
C LEU A 357 -20.00 24.71 23.58
N ARG A 358 -19.29 25.61 22.91
CA ARG A 358 -18.83 25.43 21.52
C ARG A 358 -17.75 24.34 21.41
N GLY A 359 -17.57 23.81 20.21
CA GLY A 359 -16.62 22.73 19.91
C GLY A 359 -17.13 21.32 20.18
N SER A 360 -18.42 21.14 20.45
CA SER A 360 -19.07 19.81 20.45
C SER A 360 -19.50 19.46 19.02
N TRP A 361 -18.98 18.36 18.46
CA TRP A 361 -19.18 17.98 17.06
C TRP A 361 -20.00 16.69 16.94
N GLY A 362 -20.83 16.57 15.90
CA GLY A 362 -21.65 15.38 15.68
C GLY A 362 -22.48 15.41 14.40
N ALA A 363 -23.56 14.62 14.39
CA ALA A 363 -24.54 14.54 13.31
C ALA A 363 -25.24 15.90 13.05
N PRO A 364 -25.79 16.13 11.83
CA PRO A 364 -26.50 17.37 11.51
C PRO A 364 -27.68 17.64 12.46
N PRO A 365 -27.96 18.92 12.79
CA PRO A 365 -29.18 19.32 13.47
C PRO A 365 -30.44 18.94 12.68
N GLY A 366 -31.54 18.65 13.38
CA GLY A 366 -32.82 18.34 12.75
C GLY A 366 -33.31 19.48 11.85
N GLY A 367 -33.54 19.18 10.57
CA GLY A 367 -33.90 20.16 9.53
C GLY A 367 -32.78 20.45 8.52
N VAL A 368 -31.53 20.13 8.85
CA VAL A 368 -30.43 20.07 7.88
C VAL A 368 -30.50 18.73 7.14
N ALA A 369 -30.16 18.71 5.85
CA ALA A 369 -30.08 17.47 5.08
C ALA A 369 -29.03 16.52 5.70
N PRO A 370 -29.26 15.19 5.68
CA PRO A 370 -28.23 14.25 6.13
C PRO A 370 -26.96 14.39 5.27
N PRO A 371 -25.76 14.21 5.84
CA PRO A 371 -24.53 14.16 5.05
C PRO A 371 -24.64 13.13 3.93
N LEU A 372 -23.91 13.37 2.85
CA LEU A 372 -23.68 12.31 1.87
C LEU A 372 -22.97 11.13 2.58
N PRO A 373 -23.23 9.87 2.19
CA PRO A 373 -22.48 8.73 2.71
C PRO A 373 -20.98 9.00 2.61
N SER A 374 -20.26 8.89 3.73
CA SER A 374 -18.87 9.34 3.91
C SER A 374 -18.02 9.05 2.68
N ALA A 375 -17.64 10.10 1.94
CA ALA A 375 -17.12 9.93 0.60
C ALA A 375 -15.76 9.21 0.67
N SER A 376 -15.64 8.10 -0.05
CA SER A 376 -14.37 7.38 -0.22
C SER A 376 -13.64 7.92 -1.45
N ALA A 377 -12.34 8.20 -1.30
CA ALA A 377 -11.47 8.59 -2.41
C ALA A 377 -11.17 7.37 -3.27
N LYS A 378 -12.09 7.03 -4.17
CA LYS A 378 -11.94 5.95 -5.15
C LYS A 378 -11.09 6.41 -6.33
N ALA A 379 -10.50 5.45 -7.05
CA ALA A 379 -9.76 5.68 -8.29
C ALA A 379 -8.58 6.68 -8.16
N LEU A 380 -7.97 6.80 -6.97
CA LEU A 380 -6.87 7.74 -6.66
C LEU A 380 -5.68 7.71 -7.63
N ALA A 381 -5.37 6.54 -8.21
CA ALA A 381 -4.35 6.37 -9.25
C ALA A 381 -4.61 7.17 -10.54
N PHE A 382 -5.83 7.72 -10.70
CA PHE A 382 -6.26 8.55 -11.82
C PHE A 382 -6.75 9.94 -11.39
N ALA A 383 -6.56 10.32 -10.11
CA ALA A 383 -6.89 11.66 -9.64
C ALA A 383 -5.97 12.72 -10.27
N GLU A 384 -6.52 13.88 -10.59
CA GLU A 384 -5.74 15.01 -11.07
C GLU A 384 -4.82 15.57 -9.96
N ARG A 385 -3.65 16.07 -10.35
CA ARG A 385 -2.54 16.45 -9.46
C ARG A 385 -1.99 17.83 -9.83
N GLY A 386 -1.20 18.42 -8.94
CA GLY A 386 -0.53 19.72 -9.15
C GLY A 386 -1.23 20.94 -8.52
N ALA A 387 -2.43 20.76 -7.94
CA ALA A 387 -3.04 21.78 -7.08
C ALA A 387 -2.30 21.86 -5.73
N PRO A 388 -2.11 23.07 -5.15
CA PRO A 388 -1.43 23.21 -3.87
C PRO A 388 -2.32 22.77 -2.70
N LEU A 389 -1.72 22.14 -1.68
CA LEU A 389 -2.44 21.52 -0.57
C LEU A 389 -3.23 22.53 0.28
N ASP A 390 -2.66 23.72 0.53
CA ASP A 390 -3.24 24.77 1.37
C ASP A 390 -4.58 25.31 0.84
N ALA A 391 -4.83 25.25 -0.47
CA ALA A 391 -6.12 25.60 -1.09
C ALA A 391 -7.30 24.75 -0.55
N TYR A 392 -7.03 23.53 -0.08
CA TYR A 392 -8.05 22.59 0.42
C TYR A 392 -8.18 22.58 1.95
N LEU A 393 -7.15 22.99 2.68
CA LEU A 393 -7.11 22.92 4.14
C LEU A 393 -7.89 24.08 4.79
N ALA A 394 -8.59 23.82 5.89
CA ALA A 394 -9.16 24.86 6.73
C ALA A 394 -8.07 25.69 7.42
N GLU A 395 -8.35 26.96 7.77
CA GLU A 395 -7.38 27.85 8.42
C GLU A 395 -6.88 27.30 9.77
N SER A 396 -7.75 26.61 10.52
CA SER A 396 -7.40 25.87 11.75
C SER A 396 -6.32 24.80 11.52
N THR A 397 -6.36 24.15 10.36
CA THR A 397 -5.38 23.16 9.93
C THR A 397 -4.11 23.85 9.46
N ILE A 398 -4.18 24.90 8.63
CA ILE A 398 -3.00 25.62 8.13
C ILE A 398 -2.19 26.21 9.28
N ALA A 399 -2.83 26.95 10.18
CA ALA A 399 -2.17 27.59 11.33
C ALA A 399 -1.54 26.57 12.30
N ALA A 400 -2.09 25.35 12.39
CA ALA A 400 -1.60 24.28 13.25
C ALA A 400 -0.63 23.30 12.54
N HIS A 401 -0.38 23.46 11.23
CA HIS A 401 0.52 22.62 10.44
C HIS A 401 1.33 23.42 9.43
N ALA A 402 1.90 24.56 9.85
CA ALA A 402 2.95 25.22 9.07
C ALA A 402 4.02 24.21 8.62
N ASP A 403 4.31 23.20 9.46
CA ASP A 403 5.31 22.15 9.26
C ASP A 403 5.00 21.23 8.06
N LEU A 404 3.76 20.79 7.86
CA LEU A 404 3.31 20.03 6.66
C LEU A 404 3.23 20.91 5.40
N LEU A 405 3.51 22.20 5.53
CA LEU A 405 3.50 23.21 4.46
C LEU A 405 4.88 23.90 4.31
N ARG A 406 5.92 23.47 5.07
CA ARG A 406 7.25 24.10 5.08
C ARG A 406 8.01 23.94 3.76
N LYS A 407 7.70 22.89 3.00
CA LYS A 407 8.09 22.76 1.60
C LYS A 407 6.88 23.12 0.75
N ARG A 408 7.01 24.15 -0.09
CA ARG A 408 6.04 24.41 -1.17
C ARG A 408 5.98 23.19 -2.11
N PRO A 409 4.88 23.00 -2.88
CA PRO A 409 4.80 21.96 -3.88
C PRO A 409 6.04 21.96 -4.78
N VAL A 410 6.62 20.78 -5.00
CA VAL A 410 7.59 20.59 -6.09
C VAL A 410 6.81 20.88 -7.38
N GLU A 411 7.21 21.93 -8.09
CA GLU A 411 6.61 22.30 -9.38
C GLU A 411 6.60 21.05 -10.28
N PRO A 412 5.46 20.66 -10.87
CA PRO A 412 5.35 19.39 -11.57
C PRO A 412 6.41 19.34 -12.68
N PRO A 413 7.31 18.33 -12.67
CA PRO A 413 8.41 18.30 -13.62
C PRO A 413 7.84 18.28 -15.03
N LYS A 414 8.42 19.12 -15.90
CA LYS A 414 7.93 19.29 -17.26
C LYS A 414 8.14 17.99 -18.03
N ALA A 415 7.29 17.75 -19.02
CA ALA A 415 7.36 16.53 -19.84
C ALA A 415 8.63 16.47 -20.71
N ASP A 416 9.39 17.57 -20.76
CA ASP A 416 10.41 17.87 -21.74
C ASP A 416 11.85 17.84 -21.16
N ASP A 417 12.01 17.43 -19.89
CA ASP A 417 13.33 17.20 -19.28
C ASP A 417 13.98 15.93 -19.89
N GLU A 418 14.52 16.04 -21.11
CA GLU A 418 15.29 14.97 -21.75
C GLU A 418 16.44 14.48 -20.83
N PRO A 419 16.64 13.15 -20.70
CA PRO A 419 17.73 12.63 -19.89
C PRO A 419 19.08 13.05 -20.48
N ALA A 420 19.82 13.88 -19.75
CA ALA A 420 21.14 14.33 -20.14
C ALA A 420 22.04 13.15 -20.55
N PRO A 421 22.73 13.22 -21.71
CA PRO A 421 23.41 12.07 -22.27
C PRO A 421 24.51 11.54 -21.33
N PHE A 422 24.56 10.22 -21.15
CA PHE A 422 25.56 9.55 -20.35
C PHE A 422 26.98 9.95 -20.79
N ALA A 423 27.74 10.56 -19.89
CA ALA A 423 29.15 10.87 -20.13
C ALA A 423 29.97 9.57 -20.18
N ASP A 424 30.52 9.25 -21.35
CA ASP A 424 31.32 8.04 -21.58
C ASP A 424 32.70 8.15 -20.91
N THR A 425 32.80 7.71 -19.66
CA THR A 425 34.05 7.69 -18.89
C THR A 425 34.95 6.48 -19.23
N ARG A 426 35.20 6.23 -20.51
CA ARG A 426 36.25 5.31 -20.99
C ARG A 426 37.50 6.09 -21.38
N GLY A 427 38.41 6.29 -20.42
CA GLY A 427 39.53 7.21 -20.62
C GLY A 427 40.71 7.14 -19.64
N CYS A 428 41.02 5.98 -19.04
CA CYS A 428 42.27 5.81 -18.29
C CYS A 428 43.49 5.77 -19.23
N ARG A 429 43.88 6.94 -19.74
CA ARG A 429 45.06 7.13 -20.59
C ARG A 429 46.22 7.65 -19.76
N VAL A 430 47.23 6.80 -19.55
CA VAL A 430 48.48 7.18 -18.89
C VAL A 430 49.41 7.80 -19.93
N ASP A 431 49.55 9.12 -19.91
CA ASP A 431 50.62 9.85 -20.61
C ASP A 431 51.37 10.71 -19.58
N GLY A 432 52.70 10.57 -19.53
CA GLY A 432 53.50 11.05 -18.40
C GLY A 432 54.57 12.10 -18.75
N SER A 433 54.41 13.32 -18.26
CA SER A 433 55.48 14.30 -18.00
C SER A 433 54.92 15.48 -17.17
N GLY A 434 55.69 16.20 -16.34
CA GLY A 434 57.04 15.90 -15.87
C GLY A 434 57.65 16.99 -14.97
N ALA A 435 58.16 16.57 -13.82
CA ALA A 435 59.13 17.26 -12.95
C ALA A 435 58.73 18.54 -12.16
N ARG A 436 59.32 18.63 -10.95
CA ARG A 436 59.38 19.74 -9.98
C ARG A 436 58.09 19.94 -9.15
N ASP A 437 58.15 20.29 -7.86
CA ASP A 437 59.30 20.83 -7.11
C ASP A 437 59.74 20.06 -5.84
N ARG A 438 60.72 20.61 -5.09
CA ARG A 438 61.47 19.96 -3.99
C ARG A 438 61.13 20.45 -2.57
N ALA A 439 61.71 19.76 -1.58
CA ALA A 439 61.74 20.01 -0.13
C ALA A 439 60.54 19.44 0.67
N ALA A 440 60.68 19.06 1.94
CA ALA A 440 61.81 19.26 2.87
C ALA A 440 62.40 17.96 3.47
N LEU A 441 63.44 18.10 4.30
CA LEU A 441 64.34 17.05 4.80
C LEU A 441 64.16 16.84 6.32
N ALA A 442 64.10 15.59 6.77
CA ALA A 442 64.42 15.20 8.15
C ALA A 442 64.97 13.76 8.18
N LEU A 443 66.07 13.55 8.90
CA LEU A 443 66.78 12.27 9.00
C LEU A 443 66.74 11.77 10.44
N LEU A 444 66.57 10.46 10.67
CA LEU A 444 67.01 9.81 11.92
C LEU A 444 67.28 8.32 11.68
N LEU A 445 68.48 7.86 12.06
CA LEU A 445 69.01 6.52 11.78
C LEU A 445 69.81 6.02 12.99
N LEU A 446 69.33 4.97 13.66
CA LEU A 446 70.03 4.13 14.65
C LEU A 446 69.39 2.72 14.57
N THR A 447 70.04 1.66 14.03
CA THR A 447 70.99 0.74 14.70
C THR A 447 70.40 0.00 15.93
N ALA A 448 70.51 -1.33 16.12
CA ALA A 448 71.38 -2.32 15.45
C ALA A 448 70.93 -3.81 15.57
N LEU A 449 71.41 -4.64 14.62
CA LEU A 449 71.99 -6.00 14.75
C LEU A 449 71.28 -7.18 15.47
N ARG A 450 71.15 -8.28 14.69
CA ARG A 450 71.24 -9.73 15.07
C ARG A 450 70.04 -10.32 15.86
N ARG A 451 69.70 -11.63 15.73
CA ARG A 451 70.41 -12.80 15.12
C ARG A 451 69.41 -13.84 14.54
N ARG A 452 69.96 -14.83 13.81
CA ARG A 452 69.30 -16.08 13.31
C ARG A 452 68.77 -16.95 14.49
N LYS A 453 67.95 -18.02 14.34
CA LYS A 453 67.71 -18.94 13.19
C LYS A 453 66.37 -19.72 13.35
N ALA A 454 65.97 -20.42 12.28
CA ALA A 454 64.77 -21.27 12.13
C ALA A 454 64.73 -22.57 12.98
N GLY A 455 63.55 -23.22 12.98
CA GLY A 455 63.30 -24.61 13.41
C GLY A 455 61.80 -24.94 13.37
N ASP A 456 61.42 -26.07 12.75
CA ASP A 456 60.03 -26.51 12.55
C ASP A 456 59.46 -27.30 13.74
N ALA A 457 58.13 -27.24 13.91
CA ALA A 457 57.28 -28.24 14.58
C ALA A 457 55.81 -28.05 14.15
#